data_AF-A0AA86PTK0-F1
#
_entry.id   AF-A0AA86PTK0-F1
#
_cell.length_a   1.000
_cell.length_b   1.000
_cell.length_c   1.000
_cell.angle_alpha   90.00
_cell.angle_beta   90.00
_cell.angle_gamma   90.00
#
_symmetry.space_group_name_H-M   'P 1'
#
loop_
_entity.id
_entity.type
_entity.pdbx_description
1 polymer ?
#
loop_
_entity_poly.entity_id
_entity_poly.type
_entity_poly.pdbx_seq_one_letter_code
_entity_poly.pdbx_strand_id
1 'polypeptide(L)'
;MQIEVSFKNDKKKVEIVDQMQSSEFMANVAKAFKQKPSRTRIQVESSDAKKIYLTPAKPLSAQVSENTRLVLKYVGPQINYRTVFILEYLGPITVMGGGIAFSCLLCEQLYIKIFCHFQCG
;
A
#
# COMPACT_ATOMS: atom_id res chain seq x y z
N MET A 1 20.44 -15.99 20.99
CA MET A 1 21.20 -15.01 20.18
C MET A 1 20.59 -13.60 20.34
N GLN A 2 21.38 -12.53 20.47
CA GLN A 2 20.87 -11.15 20.56
C GLN A 2 21.11 -10.39 19.25
N ILE A 3 20.07 -9.77 18.69
CA ILE A 3 20.18 -8.96 17.46
C ILE A 3 19.63 -7.55 17.69
N GLU A 4 20.32 -6.56 17.14
CA GLU A 4 19.88 -5.18 17.14
C GLU A 4 19.02 -4.89 15.89
N VAL A 5 17.79 -4.45 16.13
CA VAL A 5 16.88 -3.98 15.09
C VAL A 5 16.77 -2.46 15.18
N SER A 6 17.03 -1.77 14.07
CA SER A 6 16.88 -0.32 13.93
C SER A 6 15.65 0.04 13.09
N PHE A 7 14.92 1.07 13.51
CA PHE A 7 13.83 1.67 12.76
C PHE A 7 13.90 3.19 12.90
N LYS A 8 14.21 3.89 11.81
CA LYS A 8 14.46 5.35 11.83
C LYS A 8 15.53 5.70 12.88
N ASN A 9 15.15 6.32 13.99
CA ASN A 9 16.04 6.72 15.09
C ASN A 9 15.95 5.77 16.29
N ASP A 10 15.01 4.83 16.30
CA ASP A 10 14.80 3.90 17.40
C ASP A 10 15.62 2.63 17.16
N LYS A 11 16.25 2.13 18.23
CA LYS A 11 16.99 0.87 18.22
C LYS A 11 16.46 0.00 19.35
N LYS A 12 16.18 -1.27 19.04
CA LYS A 12 15.74 -2.26 20.03
C LYS A 12 16.55 -3.54 19.87
N LYS A 13 17.05 -4.06 20.98
CA LYS A 13 17.65 -5.39 21.02
C LYS A 13 16.53 -6.41 21.20
N VAL A 14 16.52 -7.43 20.37
CA VAL A 14 15.54 -8.51 20.40
C VAL A 14 16.28 -9.82 20.58
N GLU A 15 15.84 -10.60 21.56
CA GLU A 15 16.35 -11.95 21.78
C GLU A 15 15.70 -12.92 20.80
N ILE A 16 16.54 -13.74 20.19
CA ILE A 16 16.13 -14.76 19.22
C ILE A 16 16.31 -16.13 19.84
N VAL A 17 15.25 -16.92 19.67
CA VAL A 17 15.20 -18.35 19.92
C VAL A 17 15.54 -19.07 18.62
N ASP A 18 16.49 -20.00 18.64
CA ASP A 18 17.14 -20.56 17.43
C ASP A 18 16.20 -21.35 16.49
N GLN A 19 14.97 -21.65 16.92
CA GLN A 19 13.95 -22.32 16.12
C GLN A 19 12.84 -21.39 15.59
N MET A 20 12.94 -20.08 15.82
CA MET A 20 11.91 -19.14 15.40
C MET A 20 11.88 -18.96 13.88
N GLN A 21 10.68 -19.05 13.31
CA GLN A 21 10.47 -18.75 11.89
C GLN A 21 10.63 -17.25 11.61
N SER A 22 11.18 -16.91 10.44
CA SER A 22 11.39 -15.51 10.05
C SER A 22 10.07 -14.72 10.00
N SER A 23 8.96 -15.37 9.68
CA SER A 23 7.62 -14.76 9.68
C SER A 23 7.17 -14.31 11.07
N GLU A 24 7.36 -15.15 12.09
CA GLU A 24 7.00 -14.86 13.47
C GLU A 24 7.89 -13.76 14.04
N PHE A 25 9.19 -13.83 13.77
CA PHE A 25 10.14 -12.78 14.13
C PHE A 25 9.73 -11.43 13.53
N MET A 26 9.41 -11.38 12.23
CA MET A 26 8.93 -10.15 11.57
C MET A 26 7.68 -9.59 12.22
N ALA A 27 6.71 -10.46 12.57
CA ALA A 27 5.47 -10.03 13.22
C ALA A 27 5.73 -9.45 14.62
N ASN A 28 6.62 -10.06 15.40
CA ASN A 28 6.99 -9.61 16.74
C ASN A 28 7.75 -8.27 16.71
N VAL A 29 8.70 -8.15 15.79
CA VAL A 29 9.43 -6.89 15.56
C VAL A 29 8.46 -5.79 15.13
N ALA A 30 7.59 -6.06 14.14
CA ALA A 30 6.62 -5.07 13.68
C ALA A 30 5.70 -4.59 14.81
N LYS A 31 5.20 -5.51 15.65
CA LYS A 31 4.40 -5.17 16.84
C LYS A 31 5.19 -4.30 17.83
N ALA A 32 6.46 -4.64 18.09
CA ALA A 32 7.32 -3.87 18.99
C ALA A 32 7.56 -2.42 18.54
N PHE A 33 7.51 -2.16 17.22
CA PHE A 33 7.60 -0.82 16.63
C PHE A 33 6.24 -0.20 16.27
N LYS A 34 5.13 -0.80 16.72
CA LYS A 34 3.75 -0.36 16.41
C LYS A 34 3.47 -0.25 14.91
N GLN A 35 4.12 -1.07 14.10
CA GLN A 35 3.95 -1.12 12.65
C GLN A 35 3.05 -2.29 12.22
N LYS A 36 2.35 -2.13 11.09
CA LYS A 36 1.58 -3.22 10.49
C LYS A 36 2.52 -4.22 9.82
N PRO A 37 2.49 -5.53 10.15
CA PRO A 37 3.39 -6.53 9.59
C PRO A 37 3.39 -6.59 8.06
N SER A 38 2.21 -6.43 7.44
CA SER A 38 2.03 -6.42 5.98
C SER A 38 2.69 -5.23 5.27
N ARG A 39 3.02 -4.17 6.01
CA ARG A 39 3.65 -2.93 5.48
C ARG A 39 5.11 -2.81 5.90
N THR A 40 5.68 -3.84 6.50
CA THR A 40 7.06 -3.83 6.98
C THR A 40 7.88 -4.86 6.24
N ARG A 41 9.13 -4.50 5.95
CA ARG A 41 10.17 -5.42 5.48
C ARG A 41 11.37 -5.30 6.40
N ILE A 42 12.06 -6.39 6.65
CA ILE A 42 13.33 -6.36 7.40
C ILE A 42 14.46 -6.55 6.40
N GLN A 43 15.36 -5.57 6.37
CA GLN A 43 16.59 -5.61 5.60
C GLN A 43 17.74 -6.01 6.52
N VAL A 44 18.57 -6.91 6.04
CA VAL A 44 19.85 -7.27 6.67
C VAL A 44 20.90 -6.29 6.14
N GLU A 45 21.56 -5.55 7.03
CA GLU A 45 22.77 -4.79 6.67
C GLU A 45 23.97 -5.73 6.74
N SER A 46 24.37 -6.24 5.58
CA SER A 46 25.66 -6.91 5.41
C SER A 46 26.73 -5.87 5.08
N SER A 47 27.98 -6.17 5.41
CA SER A 47 29.16 -5.37 5.03
C SER A 47 29.28 -5.20 3.52
N ASP A 48 28.80 -6.19 2.76
CA ASP A 48 28.66 -6.11 1.32
C ASP A 48 27.47 -5.20 1.01
N ALA A 49 27.68 -4.11 0.27
CA ALA A 49 26.68 -3.08 -0.07
C ALA A 49 25.36 -3.58 -0.71
N LYS A 50 25.21 -4.89 -0.90
CA LYS A 50 24.00 -5.58 -1.36
C LYS A 50 22.96 -5.65 -0.25
N LYS A 51 21.82 -5.01 -0.48
CA LYS A 51 20.66 -5.02 0.43
C LYS A 51 19.94 -6.37 0.32
N ILE A 52 20.02 -7.19 1.36
CA ILE A 52 19.34 -8.49 1.45
C ILE A 52 18.10 -8.34 2.33
N TYR A 53 16.96 -8.85 1.88
CA TYR A 53 15.72 -8.86 2.67
C TYR A 53 15.48 -10.24 3.24
N LEU A 54 14.97 -10.29 4.46
CA LEU A 54 14.57 -11.54 5.08
C LEU A 54 13.39 -12.16 4.33
N THR A 55 13.50 -13.45 4.05
CA THR A 55 12.46 -14.27 3.42
C THR A 55 11.70 -15.02 4.52
N PRO A 56 10.34 -14.95 4.54
CA PRO A 56 9.54 -15.57 5.60
C PRO A 56 9.58 -17.11 5.59
N ALA A 57 9.86 -17.73 4.44
CA ALA A 57 9.87 -19.19 4.27
C ALA A 57 11.13 -19.87 4.80
N LYS A 58 12.19 -19.10 5.11
CA LYS A 58 13.47 -19.63 5.58
C LYS A 58 13.61 -19.38 7.08
N PRO A 59 14.28 -20.29 7.83
CA PRO A 59 14.56 -20.06 9.23
C PRO A 59 15.47 -18.83 9.41
N LEU A 60 15.37 -18.19 10.57
CA LEU A 60 16.11 -16.95 10.85
C LEU A 60 17.63 -17.21 10.92
N SER A 61 18.03 -18.34 11.50
CA SER A 61 19.42 -18.80 11.64
C SER A 61 20.13 -19.00 10.31
N ALA A 62 19.41 -19.32 9.22
CA ALA A 62 19.99 -19.47 7.89
C ALA A 62 20.21 -18.16 7.15
N GLN A 63 19.69 -17.04 7.66
CA GLN A 63 19.68 -15.75 6.96
C GLN A 63 20.40 -14.64 7.73
N VAL A 64 20.60 -14.82 9.03
CA VAL A 64 21.16 -13.77 9.90
C VAL A 64 22.26 -14.37 10.76
N SER A 65 23.45 -13.77 10.74
CA SER A 65 24.56 -14.17 11.60
C SER A 65 24.57 -13.38 12.91
N GLU A 66 25.28 -13.90 13.90
CA GLU A 66 25.60 -13.14 15.11
C GLU A 66 26.35 -11.86 14.71
N ASN A 67 25.95 -10.72 15.27
CA ASN A 67 26.42 -9.35 14.95
C ASN A 67 25.88 -8.68 13.69
N THR A 68 24.89 -9.24 13.00
CA THR A 68 24.26 -8.52 11.88
C THR A 68 23.29 -7.46 12.38
N ARG A 69 23.28 -6.28 11.75
CA ARG A 69 22.28 -5.23 12.03
C ARG A 69 21.07 -5.44 11.14
N LEU A 70 19.88 -5.40 11.74
CA LEU A 70 18.62 -5.49 11.02
C LEU A 70 17.96 -4.11 10.96
N VAL A 71 17.55 -3.70 9.76
CA VAL A 71 16.84 -2.45 9.56
C VAL A 71 15.40 -2.76 9.19
N LEU A 72 14.47 -2.32 10.02
CA LEU A 72 13.06 -2.34 9.70
C LEU A 72 12.77 -1.21 8.69
N LYS A 73 12.11 -1.55 7.58
CA LYS A 73 11.67 -0.60 6.56
C LYS A 73 10.16 -0.61 6.44
N TYR A 74 9.59 0.59 6.38
CA TYR A 74 8.18 0.80 6.08
C TYR A 74 7.99 0.96 4.58
N VAL A 75 7.11 0.15 3.99
CA VAL A 75 6.86 0.09 2.54
C VAL A 75 5.91 1.19 2.07
N GLY A 76 5.20 1.86 2.99
CA GLY A 76 4.24 2.91 2.65
C GLY A 76 2.78 2.42 2.63
N PRO A 77 1.84 3.35 2.38
CA PRO A 77 0.45 3.00 2.10
C PRO A 77 0.34 2.26 0.77
N GLN A 78 -0.17 1.04 0.80
CA GLN A 78 -0.52 0.28 -0.40
C GLN A 78 -1.97 0.58 -0.74
N ILE A 79 -2.21 1.23 -1.88
CA ILE A 79 -3.57 1.41 -2.43
C ILE A 79 -3.98 0.07 -3.04
N ASN A 80 -5.19 -0.38 -2.75
CA ASN A 80 -5.70 -1.62 -3.32
C ASN A 80 -5.87 -1.44 -4.83
N TYR A 81 -5.35 -2.39 -5.64
CA TYR A 81 -5.50 -2.37 -7.10
C TYR A 81 -6.96 -2.25 -7.53
N ARG A 82 -7.89 -2.83 -6.75
CA ARG A 82 -9.33 -2.73 -7.01
C ARG A 82 -9.82 -1.29 -6.99
N THR A 83 -9.31 -0.46 -6.09
CA THR A 83 -9.69 0.95 -6.01
C THR A 83 -9.18 1.73 -7.22
N VAL A 84 -7.95 1.46 -7.66
CA VAL A 84 -7.39 2.06 -8.87
C VAL A 84 -8.22 1.67 -10.09
N PHE A 85 -8.56 0.38 -10.19
CA PHE A 85 -9.40 -0.15 -11.27
C PHE A 85 -10.80 0.48 -11.26
N ILE A 86 -11.46 0.58 -10.11
CA ILE A 86 -12.76 1.25 -10.02
C ILE A 86 -12.67 2.71 -10.47
N LEU A 87 -11.63 3.45 -10.06
CA LEU A 87 -11.46 4.85 -10.45
C LEU A 87 -11.25 5.00 -11.98
N GLU A 88 -10.44 4.11 -12.56
CA GLU A 88 -10.15 4.08 -14.00
C GLU A 88 -11.42 3.81 -14.83
N TYR A 89 -12.26 2.87 -14.39
CA TYR A 89 -13.47 2.51 -15.11
C TYR A 89 -14.67 3.43 -14.80
N LEU A 90 -14.69 4.07 -13.62
CA LEU A 90 -15.71 5.06 -13.31
C LEU A 90 -15.53 6.34 -14.12
N GLY A 91 -14.30 6.74 -14.45
CA GLY A 91 -14.03 7.95 -15.23
C GLY A 91 -14.85 8.04 -16.54
N PRO A 92 -14.79 7.02 -17.42
CA PRO A 92 -15.61 6.96 -18.63
C PRO A 92 -17.12 6.95 -18.33
N ILE A 93 -17.55 6.26 -17.27
CA ILE A 93 -18.96 6.15 -16.89
C ILE A 93 -19.51 7.50 -16.40
N THR A 94 -18.76 8.27 -15.61
CA THR A 94 -19.18 9.62 -15.18
C THR A 94 -19.21 10.60 -16.35
N VAL A 95 -18.27 10.52 -17.29
CA VAL A 95 -18.27 11.39 -18.48
C VAL A 95 -19.42 11.04 -19.42
N MET A 96 -19.66 9.75 -19.69
CA MET A 96 -20.77 9.32 -20.54
C MET A 96 -22.13 9.56 -19.87
N GLY A 97 -22.30 9.18 -18.60
CA GLY A 97 -23.55 9.38 -17.87
C GLY A 97 -23.87 10.86 -17.61
N GLY A 98 -22.86 11.66 -17.25
CA GLY A 98 -23.02 13.10 -17.06
C GLY A 98 -23.25 13.87 -18.36
N GLY A 99 -22.55 13.49 -19.44
CA GLY A 99 -22.74 14.09 -20.76
C GLY A 99 -24.12 13.81 -21.37
N ILE A 100 -24.66 12.60 -21.17
CA ILE A 100 -26.01 12.23 -21.62
C ILE A 100 -27.08 12.97 -20.81
N ALA A 101 -26.92 13.06 -19.48
CA ALA A 101 -27.85 13.81 -18.63
C ALA A 101 -27.88 15.32 -18.97
N PHE A 102 -26.72 15.92 -19.24
CA PHE A 102 -26.61 17.34 -19.60
C PHE A 102 -27.15 17.64 -21.01
N SER A 103 -26.94 16.71 -21.96
CA SER A 103 -27.48 16.83 -23.33
C SER A 103 -29.00 16.67 -23.38
N CYS A 104 -29.58 15.83 -22.51
CA CYS A 104 -31.03 15.66 -22.43
C CYS A 104 -31.74 16.89 -21.83
N LEU A 105 -31.18 17.50 -20.78
CA LEU A 105 -31.74 18.70 -20.14
C LEU A 105 -31.71 19.95 -21.04
N LEU A 106 -30.68 20.08 -21.88
CA LEU A 106 -30.61 21.18 -22.86
C LEU A 106 -31.61 21.00 -24.01
N CYS A 107 -31.91 19.75 -24.40
CA CYS A 107 -32.87 19.46 -25.47
C CYS A 107 -34.30 19.84 -25.06
N GLU A 108 -34.70 19.55 -23.82
CA GLU A 108 -36.04 19.85 -23.30
C GLU A 108 -36.30 21.36 -23.20
N GLN A 109 -35.28 22.14 -22.80
CA GLN A 109 -35.37 23.60 -22.71
C GLN A 109 -35.46 24.28 -24.09
N LEU A 110 -34.78 23.74 -25.12
CA LEU A 110 -34.83 24.30 -26.47
C LEU A 110 -36.19 24.04 -27.15
N TYR A 111 -36.76 22.86 -26.93
CA TYR A 111 -38.02 22.45 -27.57
C TYR A 111 -39.21 23.32 -27.09
N ILE A 112 -39.29 23.61 -25.79
CA ILE A 112 -40.34 24.47 -25.22
C ILE A 112 -40.25 25.90 -25.78
N LYS A 113 -39.04 26.42 -25.99
CA LYS A 113 -38.82 27.80 -26.47
C LYS A 113 -39.20 27.97 -27.95
N ILE A 114 -38.99 26.94 -28.77
CA ILE A 114 -39.39 26.93 -30.19
C ILE A 114 -40.92 26.77 -30.32
N PHE A 115 -41.55 25.93 -29.49
CA PHE A 115 -43.00 25.71 -29.55
C PHE A 115 -43.82 26.94 -29.13
N CYS A 116 -43.38 27.69 -28.11
CA CYS A 116 -44.03 28.95 -27.71
C CYS A 116 -43.98 30.04 -28.79
N HIS A 117 -42.92 30.06 -29.61
CA HIS A 117 -42.79 31.08 -30.66
C HIS A 117 -43.69 30.81 -31.88
N PHE A 118 -44.17 29.57 -32.06
CA PHE A 118 -44.99 29.18 -33.22
C PHE A 118 -46.51 29.29 -32.97
N GLN A 119 -46.96 29.39 -31.71
CA GLN A 119 -48.39 29.55 -31.37
C GLN A 119 -48.83 31.00 -31.09
N CYS A 120 -47.90 31.96 -31.08
CA CYS A 120 -48.20 33.39 -30.88
C CYS A 120 -47.95 34.26 -32.12
N GLY A 121 -47.82 33.66 -33.30
CA GLY A 121 -47.69 34.35 -34.59
C GLY A 121 -48.96 34.25 -35.43
#